data_AF-A0A800L663-F1
#
_entry.id   AF-A0A800L663-F1
#
_cell.length_a   1.000
_cell.length_b   1.000
_cell.length_c   1.000
_cell.angle_alpha   90.00
_cell.angle_beta   90.00
_cell.angle_gamma   90.00
#
_symmetry.space_group_name_H-M   'P 1'
#
loop_
_entity.id
_entity.type
_entity.pdbx_description
1 polymer ?
#
loop_
_entity_poly.entity_id
_entity_poly.type
_entity_poly.pdbx_seq_one_letter_code
_entity_poly.pdbx_strand_id
1 'polypeptide(L)' 'MSQNIEKVAVLGAGVMGAQIAGHLANAGIPSYLFDINDEL' A
#
# COMPACT_ATOMS: atom_id res chain seq x y z
N MET A 1 -12.01 -17.85 12.50
CA MET A 1 -10.93 -17.92 11.49
C MET A 1 -10.34 -16.54 11.36
N SER A 2 -9.02 -16.37 11.48
CA SER A 2 -8.36 -15.11 11.09
C SER A 2 -8.04 -15.21 9.60
N GLN A 3 -8.60 -14.31 8.80
CA GLN A 3 -8.17 -14.16 7.41
C GLN A 3 -6.77 -13.57 7.41
N ASN A 4 -5.82 -14.28 6.82
CA ASN A 4 -4.45 -13.81 6.73
C ASN A 4 -4.36 -12.86 5.53
N ILE A 5 -3.86 -11.64 5.75
CA ILE A 5 -3.67 -10.66 4.68
C ILE A 5 -2.31 -10.94 4.04
N GLU A 6 -2.32 -11.54 2.86
CA GLU A 6 -1.08 -11.91 2.16
C GLU A 6 -0.44 -10.73 1.41
N LYS A 7 -1.25 -9.78 0.96
CA LYS A 7 -0.83 -8.60 0.21
C LYS A 7 -1.90 -7.51 0.21
N VAL A 8 -1.48 -6.26 0.06
CA VAL A 8 -2.37 -5.09 -0.06
C VAL A 8 -2.01 -4.29 -1.30
N ALA A 9 -3.02 -3.74 -1.98
CA ALA A 9 -2.83 -2.73 -3.02
C ALA A 9 -3.44 -1.40 -2.55
N VAL A 10 -2.69 -0.31 -2.66
CA VAL A 10 -3.13 1.05 -2.40
C VAL A 10 -3.19 1.79 -3.73
N LEU A 11 -4.37 2.32 -4.06
CA LEU A 11 -4.63 3.05 -5.30
C LEU A 11 -4.66 4.55 -4.98
N GLY A 12 -3.66 5.28 -5.48
CA GLY A 12 -3.34 6.66 -5.15
C GLY A 12 -2.04 6.75 -4.35
N ALA A 13 -1.04 7.44 -4.88
CA ALA A 13 0.28 7.62 -4.28
C ALA A 13 0.54 9.04 -3.75
N GLY A 14 -0.52 9.84 -3.60
CA GLY A 14 -0.46 11.05 -2.78
C GLY A 14 -0.01 10.75 -1.33
N VAL A 15 0.29 11.80 -0.56
CA VAL A 15 0.92 11.72 0.78
C VAL A 15 0.33 10.62 1.67
N MET A 16 -1.00 10.57 1.80
CA MET A 16 -1.66 9.56 2.62
C MET A 16 -1.53 8.14 2.05
N GLY A 17 -1.66 7.97 0.74
CA GLY A 17 -1.59 6.66 0.09
C GLY A 17 -0.20 6.03 0.21
N ALA A 18 0.85 6.84 0.00
CA ALA A 18 2.23 6.42 0.24
C ALA A 18 2.48 6.05 1.72
N GLN A 19 1.93 6.80 2.67
CA GLN A 19 2.05 6.49 4.10
C GLN A 19 1.30 5.22 4.50
N ILE A 20 0.12 4.98 3.95
CA ILE A 20 -0.64 3.74 4.19
C ILE A 20 0.14 2.53 3.66
N ALA A 21 0.64 2.60 2.41
CA ALA A 21 1.45 1.55 1.84
C ALA A 21 2.72 1.30 2.66
N GLY A 22 3.44 2.37 3.06
CA GLY A 22 4.63 2.27 3.89
C GLY A 22 4.36 1.68 5.28
N HIS A 23 3.21 2.02 5.89
CA HIS A 23 2.82 1.45 7.19
C HIS A 23 2.57 -0.06 7.08
N LEU A 24 1.89 -0.51 6.02
CA LEU A 24 1.63 -1.93 5.77
C LEU A 24 2.92 -2.69 5.45
N ALA A 25 3.82 -2.10 4.65
CA ALA A 25 5.13 -2.65 4.37
C ALA A 25 5.96 -2.83 5.66
N ASN A 26 5.95 -1.81 6.53
CA ASN A 26 6.62 -1.87 7.84
C ASN A 26 6.02 -2.94 8.78
N ALA A 27 4.73 -3.24 8.64
CA ALA A 27 4.06 -4.33 9.35
C ALA A 27 4.38 -5.73 8.76
N GLY A 28 5.22 -5.81 7.73
CA GLY A 28 5.60 -7.07 7.07
C GLY A 28 4.59 -7.55 6.03
N ILE A 29 3.63 -6.70 5.63
CA ILE A 29 2.62 -7.04 4.63
C ILE A 29 3.08 -6.51 3.26
N PRO A 30 3.32 -7.39 2.27
CA PRO A 30 3.63 -6.98 0.91
C PRO A 30 2.61 -5.99 0.38
N SER A 31 3.08 -4.81 -0.03
CA SER A 31 2.22 -3.69 -0.40
C SER A 31 2.57 -3.17 -1.80
N TYR A 32 1.56 -3.10 -2.67
CA TYR A 32 1.63 -2.47 -3.97
C TYR A 32 1.06 -1.07 -3.86
N LEU A 33 1.76 -0.08 -4.40
CA LEU A 33 1.28 1.29 -4.54
C LEU A 33 1.15 1.60 -6.02
N PHE A 34 -0.02 2.03 -6.45
CA PHE A 34 -0.28 2.38 -7.84
C PHE A 34 -0.94 3.76 -7.91
N ASP A 35 -0.48 4.59 -8.83
CA ASP A 35 -1.15 5.83 -9.23
C ASP A 35 -1.21 5.85 -10.76
N ILE A 36 -2.23 6.51 -11.30
CA ILE A 36 -2.36 6.70 -12.76
C ILE A 36 -1.48 7.84 -13.26
N ASN A 37 -1.07 8.72 -12.36
CA ASN A 37 -0.15 9.79 -12.67
C ASN A 37 1.29 9.30 -12.49
N ASP A 38 2.08 9.38 -13.55
CA ASP A 38 3.50 9.02 -13.52
C ASP A 38 4.38 10.13 -12.91
N GLU A 39 3.84 11.33 -12.66
CA GLU A 39 4.58 12.50 -12.15
C GLU A 39 4.77 12.53 -10.62
N LEU A 40 4.92 11.37 -9.99
CA LEU A 40 5.18 11.24 -8.55
C LEU A 40 6.66 11.10 -8.21
#